data_AF-A0A7S0NWY2-F1
#
_entry.id   AF-A0A7S0NWY2-F1
#
_cell.length_a   1.000
_cell.length_b   1.000
_cell.length_c   1.000
_cell.angle_alpha   90.00
_cell.angle_beta   90.00
_cell.angle_gamma   90.00
#
_symmetry.space_group_name_H-M   'P 1'
#
loop_
_entity.id
_entity.type
_entity.pdbx_description
1 polymer ?
#
loop_
_entity_poly.entity_id
_entity_poly.type
_entity_poly.pdbx_seq_one_letter_code
_entity_poly.pdbx_strand_id
1 'polypeptide(L)'
;GGEGAAGPAERDVAPVELEDLVAFYKQAKARFDAEPAFQAQSRAEVVKLQAGDETSLSAWRMLCEQSEVAFREVYGLLSINERLETRGESYYNAMLPDVVESLRSEGLLRESDGAQCVFVDGYTNREGEPLPMIVQKSDGGFMYSTTDLAAVRQRAADEAAERVLYVTDAGQA
;
A
#
# COMPACT_ATOMS: atom_id res chain seq x y z
N GLY A 1 33.88 38.80 -8.44
CA GLY A 1 33.52 37.38 -8.30
C GLY A 1 32.37 37.31 -7.32
N GLY A 2 31.26 36.75 -7.74
CA GLY A 2 30.04 36.66 -6.94
C GLY A 2 28.98 35.89 -7.73
N GLU A 3 29.23 34.61 -7.95
CA GLU A 3 28.21 33.67 -8.41
C GLU A 3 27.25 33.41 -7.26
N GLY A 4 26.04 33.97 -7.36
CA GLY A 4 24.91 33.57 -6.53
C GLY A 4 24.37 32.25 -7.07
N ALA A 5 24.54 31.19 -6.30
CA ALA A 5 23.95 29.89 -6.57
C ALA A 5 22.41 30.01 -6.53
N ALA A 6 21.76 29.69 -7.65
CA ALA A 6 20.32 29.52 -7.70
C ALA A 6 19.94 28.26 -6.90
N GLY A 7 19.12 28.44 -5.86
CA GLY A 7 18.51 27.33 -5.12
C GLY A 7 17.57 26.51 -6.01
N PRO A 8 17.23 25.27 -5.62
CA PRO A 8 16.37 24.41 -6.43
C PRO A 8 14.99 25.06 -6.55
N ALA A 9 14.50 25.14 -7.79
CA ALA A 9 13.14 25.61 -8.06
C ALA A 9 12.13 24.73 -7.33
N GLU A 10 11.36 25.31 -6.41
CA GLU A 10 10.11 24.75 -5.92
C GLU A 10 9.27 24.40 -7.14
N ARG A 11 9.05 23.09 -7.34
CA ARG A 11 8.11 22.62 -8.34
C ARG A 11 6.74 22.77 -7.71
N ASP A 12 6.06 23.85 -8.06
CA ASP A 12 4.65 24.06 -7.79
C ASP A 12 3.88 23.01 -8.61
N VAL A 13 3.43 21.95 -7.95
CA VAL A 13 2.68 20.87 -8.62
C VAL A 13 1.21 21.27 -8.55
N ALA A 14 0.67 21.73 -9.67
CA ALA A 14 -0.74 22.11 -9.78
C ALA A 14 -1.66 20.91 -9.52
N PRO A 15 -2.87 21.12 -8.94
CA PRO A 15 -3.86 20.06 -8.76
C PRO A 15 -4.24 19.44 -10.12
N VAL A 16 -4.23 18.11 -10.19
CA VAL A 16 -4.55 17.30 -11.38
C VAL A 16 -6.02 16.95 -11.33
N GLU A 17 -6.84 17.03 -12.39
CA GLU A 17 -8.27 16.62 -12.33
C GLU A 17 -8.46 15.09 -12.40
N LEU A 18 -9.65 14.54 -12.07
CA LEU A 18 -9.86 13.07 -12.08
C LEU A 18 -9.76 12.44 -13.50
N GLU A 19 -10.39 13.06 -14.49
CA GLU A 19 -10.26 12.63 -15.89
C GLU A 19 -8.79 12.72 -16.34
N ASP A 20 -8.07 13.69 -15.79
CA ASP A 20 -6.63 13.83 -15.97
C ASP A 20 -5.85 12.72 -15.24
N LEU A 21 -6.28 12.21 -14.09
CA LEU A 21 -5.58 11.12 -13.38
C LEU A 21 -5.58 9.80 -14.18
N VAL A 22 -6.69 9.42 -14.80
CA VAL A 22 -6.75 8.21 -15.64
C VAL A 22 -5.87 8.38 -16.89
N ALA A 23 -5.93 9.55 -17.51
CA ALA A 23 -5.07 9.86 -18.65
C ALA A 23 -3.59 9.90 -18.24
N PHE A 24 -3.27 10.51 -17.10
CA PHE A 24 -1.94 10.61 -16.51
C PHE A 24 -1.37 9.22 -16.23
N TYR A 25 -2.16 8.33 -15.61
CA TYR A 25 -1.75 6.94 -15.39
C TYR A 25 -1.44 6.21 -16.71
N LYS A 26 -2.30 6.33 -17.73
CA LYS A 26 -2.08 5.71 -19.04
C LYS A 26 -0.81 6.24 -19.71
N GLN A 27 -0.57 7.54 -19.65
CA GLN A 27 0.63 8.18 -20.19
C GLN A 27 1.88 7.71 -19.43
N ALA A 28 1.85 7.71 -18.10
CA ALA A 28 2.95 7.23 -17.26
C ALA A 28 3.26 5.75 -17.54
N LYS A 29 2.25 4.90 -17.71
CA LYS A 29 2.42 3.48 -18.06
C LYS A 29 3.06 3.31 -19.44
N ALA A 30 2.59 4.03 -20.44
CA ALA A 30 3.17 3.99 -21.79
C ALA A 30 4.66 4.38 -21.78
N ARG A 31 5.02 5.41 -21.01
CA ARG A 31 6.42 5.82 -20.82
C ARG A 31 7.22 4.79 -20.06
N PHE A 32 6.66 4.19 -19.00
CA PHE A 32 7.32 3.13 -18.23
C PHE A 32 7.66 1.90 -19.08
N ASP A 33 6.83 1.58 -20.06
CA ASP A 33 7.05 0.45 -20.97
C ASP A 33 8.03 0.78 -22.10
N ALA A 34 8.00 2.01 -22.61
CA ALA A 34 8.77 2.40 -23.80
C ALA A 34 10.13 3.05 -23.49
N GLU A 35 10.30 3.69 -22.33
CA GLU A 35 11.47 4.49 -21.98
C GLU A 35 12.27 3.84 -20.82
N PRO A 36 13.41 3.15 -21.09
CA PRO A 36 14.22 2.52 -20.04
C PRO A 36 14.70 3.48 -18.95
N ALA A 37 14.99 4.74 -19.31
CA ALA A 37 15.39 5.77 -18.36
C ALA A 37 14.24 6.15 -17.41
N PHE A 38 13.02 6.29 -17.94
CA PHE A 38 11.83 6.57 -17.13
C PHE A 38 11.48 5.39 -16.22
N GLN A 39 11.64 4.16 -16.71
CA GLN A 39 11.47 2.95 -15.89
C GLN A 39 12.46 2.91 -14.72
N ALA A 40 13.74 3.17 -14.99
CA ALA A 40 14.77 3.21 -13.94
C ALA A 40 14.48 4.31 -12.92
N GLN A 41 14.09 5.51 -13.37
CA GLN A 41 13.70 6.61 -12.50
C GLN A 41 12.48 6.25 -11.65
N SER A 42 11.44 5.67 -12.24
CA SER A 42 10.22 5.27 -11.53
C SER A 42 10.52 4.25 -10.42
N ARG A 43 11.38 3.26 -10.69
CA ARG A 43 11.83 2.29 -9.67
C ARG A 43 12.61 2.97 -8.54
N ALA A 44 13.46 3.94 -8.87
CA ALA A 44 14.19 4.71 -7.86
C ALA A 44 13.25 5.57 -6.99
N GLU A 45 12.21 6.15 -7.56
CA GLU A 45 11.21 6.92 -6.82
C GLU A 45 10.40 6.05 -5.84
N VAL A 46 10.11 4.78 -6.18
CA VAL A 46 9.50 3.84 -5.23
C VAL A 46 10.39 3.63 -4.00
N VAL A 47 11.70 3.47 -4.20
CA VAL A 47 12.66 3.31 -3.10
C VAL A 47 12.71 4.57 -2.23
N LYS A 48 12.70 5.76 -2.83
CA LYS A 48 12.65 7.02 -2.08
C LYS A 48 11.37 7.17 -1.27
N LEU A 49 10.22 6.85 -1.87
CA LEU A 49 8.93 6.88 -1.19
C LEU A 49 8.93 5.95 0.03
N GLN A 50 9.45 4.74 -0.12
CA GLN A 50 9.59 3.76 0.97
C GLN A 50 10.58 4.21 2.04
N ALA A 51 11.63 4.94 1.66
CA ALA A 51 12.61 5.53 2.57
C ALA A 51 12.10 6.80 3.28
N GLY A 52 10.88 7.25 2.98
CA GLY A 52 10.29 8.44 3.59
C GLY A 52 10.82 9.76 3.04
N ASP A 53 11.29 9.79 1.80
CA ASP A 53 11.68 11.04 1.14
C ASP A 53 10.47 12.00 1.06
N GLU A 54 10.62 13.22 1.62
CA GLU A 54 9.51 14.17 1.73
C GLU A 54 9.00 14.66 0.37
N THR A 55 9.85 14.73 -0.66
CA THR A 55 9.40 15.15 -1.99
C THR A 55 8.55 14.05 -2.62
N SER A 56 9.01 12.80 -2.56
CA SER A 56 8.24 11.65 -3.05
C SER A 56 6.93 11.47 -2.24
N LEU A 57 6.96 11.65 -0.92
CA LEU A 57 5.77 11.61 -0.06
C LEU A 57 4.78 12.73 -0.38
N SER A 58 5.25 13.95 -0.63
CA SER A 58 4.39 15.07 -1.02
C SER A 58 3.68 14.80 -2.34
N ALA A 59 4.40 14.28 -3.34
CA ALA A 59 3.80 13.91 -4.61
C ALA A 59 2.77 12.77 -4.46
N TRP A 60 3.07 11.78 -3.62
CA TRP A 60 2.14 10.69 -3.30
C TRP A 60 0.87 11.20 -2.61
N ARG A 61 1.00 12.04 -1.57
CA ARG A 61 -0.14 12.64 -0.85
C ARG A 61 -1.06 13.40 -1.80
N MET A 62 -0.50 14.19 -2.71
CA MET A 62 -1.28 14.92 -3.71
C MET A 62 -2.11 14.00 -4.62
N LEU A 63 -1.52 12.91 -5.12
CA LEU A 63 -2.23 11.94 -5.95
C LEU A 63 -3.36 11.24 -5.17
N CYS A 64 -3.11 10.90 -3.90
CA CYS A 64 -4.12 10.32 -3.01
C CYS A 64 -5.26 11.30 -2.72
N GLU A 65 -4.95 12.55 -2.39
CA GLU A 65 -5.94 13.60 -2.11
C GLU A 65 -6.85 13.84 -3.31
N GLN A 66 -6.28 13.88 -4.52
CA GLN A 66 -7.09 14.04 -5.72
C GLN A 66 -7.99 12.83 -5.99
N SER A 67 -7.48 11.63 -5.77
CA SER A 67 -8.30 10.41 -5.88
C SER A 67 -9.46 10.44 -4.88
N GLU A 68 -9.21 10.94 -3.66
CA GLU A 68 -10.22 11.06 -2.61
C GLU A 68 -11.31 12.08 -2.95
N VAL A 69 -10.95 13.22 -3.58
CA VAL A 69 -11.95 14.19 -4.09
C VAL A 69 -12.93 13.50 -5.02
N ALA A 70 -12.42 12.75 -6.00
CA ALA A 70 -13.25 12.03 -6.95
C ALA A 70 -14.09 10.91 -6.35
N PHE A 71 -13.54 10.15 -5.39
CA PHE A 71 -14.34 9.14 -4.69
C PHE A 71 -15.48 9.78 -3.90
N ARG A 72 -15.26 10.94 -3.26
CA ARG A 72 -16.30 11.67 -2.54
C ARG A 72 -17.44 12.12 -3.44
N GLU A 73 -17.17 12.52 -4.68
CA GLU A 73 -18.22 12.84 -5.65
C GLU A 73 -19.13 11.63 -5.91
N VAL A 74 -18.52 10.47 -6.18
CA VAL A 74 -19.25 9.21 -6.39
C VAL A 74 -20.04 8.81 -5.14
N TYR A 75 -19.44 8.93 -3.95
CA TYR A 75 -20.09 8.64 -2.67
C TYR A 75 -21.30 9.56 -2.43
N GLY A 76 -21.20 10.84 -2.81
CA GLY A 76 -22.30 11.80 -2.75
C GLY A 76 -23.47 11.40 -3.65
N LEU A 77 -23.19 10.99 -4.89
CA LEU A 77 -24.22 10.50 -5.82
C LEU A 77 -24.95 9.25 -5.29
N LEU A 78 -24.21 8.37 -4.61
CA LEU A 78 -24.74 7.14 -4.02
C LEU A 78 -25.31 7.33 -2.61
N SER A 79 -25.29 8.54 -2.06
CA SER A 79 -25.73 8.84 -0.69
C SER A 79 -25.08 7.95 0.36
N ILE A 80 -23.78 7.68 0.21
CA ILE A 80 -22.99 6.95 1.20
C ILE A 80 -22.90 7.77 2.49
N ASN A 81 -22.94 7.08 3.64
CA ASN A 81 -22.97 7.73 4.95
C ASN A 81 -21.69 8.54 5.21
N GLU A 82 -21.86 9.77 5.71
CA GLU A 82 -20.78 10.71 6.07
C GLU A 82 -19.85 10.20 7.19
N ARG A 83 -20.27 9.19 7.95
CA ARG A 83 -19.45 8.51 8.97
C ARG A 83 -18.44 7.52 8.38
N LEU A 84 -18.37 7.40 7.04
CA LEU A 84 -17.36 6.58 6.39
C LEU A 84 -15.96 7.12 6.73
N GLU A 85 -15.16 6.30 7.40
CA GLU A 85 -13.75 6.58 7.65
C GLU A 85 -12.88 5.86 6.61
N THR A 86 -12.22 6.62 5.74
CA THR A 86 -11.28 6.07 4.77
C THR A 86 -9.94 5.77 5.45
N ARG A 87 -9.51 4.51 5.43
CA ARG A 87 -8.17 4.08 5.85
C ARG A 87 -7.57 3.15 4.81
N GLY A 88 -6.65 3.69 4.00
CA GLY A 88 -5.89 2.91 3.02
C GLY A 88 -4.83 2.04 3.68
N GLU A 89 -4.23 1.14 2.90
CA GLU A 89 -3.19 0.22 3.37
C GLU A 89 -1.99 0.94 4.02
N SER A 90 -1.65 2.13 3.51
CA SER A 90 -0.53 2.94 4.01
C SER A 90 -0.68 3.35 5.49
N TYR A 91 -1.90 3.39 6.02
CA TYR A 91 -2.17 3.62 7.44
C TYR A 91 -1.48 2.55 8.33
N TYR A 92 -1.40 1.31 7.84
CA TYR A 92 -0.86 0.18 8.60
C TYR A 92 0.65 -0.03 8.41
N ASN A 93 1.32 0.75 7.55
CA ASN A 93 2.73 0.54 7.21
C ASN A 93 3.66 0.48 8.43
N ALA A 94 3.44 1.35 9.42
CA ALA A 94 4.22 1.37 10.65
C ALA A 94 3.98 0.15 11.56
N MET A 95 2.85 -0.54 11.39
CA MET A 95 2.45 -1.70 12.19
C MET A 95 2.94 -3.03 11.59
N LEU A 96 3.31 -3.06 10.30
CA LEU A 96 3.67 -4.31 9.61
C LEU A 96 4.88 -5.02 10.24
N PRO A 97 5.97 -4.34 10.65
CA PRO A 97 7.08 -5.00 11.32
C PRO A 97 6.65 -5.70 12.61
N ASP A 98 5.79 -5.06 13.40
CA ASP A 98 5.30 -5.59 14.69
C ASP A 98 4.38 -6.80 14.52
N VAL A 99 3.67 -6.91 13.39
CA VAL A 99 2.90 -8.11 13.04
C VAL A 99 3.83 -9.28 12.82
N VAL A 100 4.87 -9.12 12.00
CA VAL A 100 5.84 -10.18 11.73
C VAL A 100 6.59 -10.59 12.99
N GLU A 101 6.98 -9.64 13.84
CA GLU A 101 7.66 -9.94 15.09
C GLU A 101 6.76 -10.66 16.09
N SER A 102 5.47 -10.30 16.19
CA SER A 102 4.50 -11.04 17.02
C SER A 102 4.42 -12.51 16.59
N LEU A 103 4.22 -12.76 15.29
CA LEU A 103 4.16 -14.11 14.73
C LEU A 103 5.46 -14.90 14.99
N ARG A 104 6.62 -14.23 14.92
CA ARG A 104 7.92 -14.82 15.24
C ARG A 104 8.00 -15.23 16.72
N SER A 105 7.63 -14.33 17.62
CA SER A 105 7.68 -14.54 19.06
C SER A 105 6.75 -15.66 19.54
N GLU A 106 5.64 -15.86 18.83
CA GLU A 106 4.68 -16.94 19.07
C GLU A 106 5.08 -18.27 18.41
N GLY A 107 6.19 -18.31 17.65
CA GLY A 107 6.67 -19.51 16.97
C GLY A 107 5.81 -19.94 15.78
N LEU A 108 5.01 -19.02 15.22
CA LEU A 108 4.08 -19.29 14.11
C LEU A 108 4.73 -19.15 12.73
N LEU A 109 5.89 -18.50 12.64
CA LEU A 109 6.62 -18.33 11.38
C LEU A 109 7.48 -19.55 11.03
N ARG A 110 7.43 -19.92 9.76
CA ARG A 110 8.33 -20.88 9.13
C ARG A 110 8.85 -20.30 7.82
N GLU A 111 10.11 -20.59 7.50
CA GLU A 111 10.69 -20.16 6.23
C GLU A 111 10.26 -21.10 5.10
N SER A 112 9.90 -20.54 3.95
CA SER A 112 9.62 -21.26 2.70
C SER A 112 10.19 -20.46 1.54
N ASP A 113 11.14 -21.03 0.80
CA ASP A 113 11.83 -20.37 -0.33
C ASP A 113 12.40 -18.98 0.02
N GLY A 114 12.94 -18.83 1.23
CA GLY A 114 13.49 -17.59 1.75
C GLY A 114 12.45 -16.56 2.22
N ALA A 115 11.16 -16.83 2.06
CA ALA A 115 10.08 -16.00 2.59
C ALA A 115 9.64 -16.48 3.98
N GLN A 116 9.11 -15.57 4.79
CA GLN A 116 8.50 -15.89 6.09
C GLN A 116 7.00 -16.17 5.88
N CYS A 117 6.57 -17.37 6.29
CA CYS A 117 5.23 -17.87 6.06
C CYS A 117 4.56 -18.35 7.35
N VAL A 118 3.24 -18.21 7.40
CA VAL A 118 2.38 -18.88 8.38
C VAL A 118 1.67 -20.03 7.68
N PHE A 119 1.52 -21.16 8.38
CA PHE A 119 0.80 -22.33 7.89
C PHE A 119 -0.40 -22.57 8.80
N VAL A 120 -1.60 -22.41 8.25
CA VAL A 120 -2.86 -22.56 8.99
C VAL A 120 -3.38 -23.99 8.79
N ASP A 121 -3.66 -24.69 9.89
CA ASP A 121 -4.18 -26.04 9.84
C ASP A 121 -5.50 -26.10 9.05
N GLY A 122 -5.63 -27.11 8.20
CA GLY A 122 -6.80 -27.31 7.33
C GLY A 122 -6.74 -26.58 5.98
N TYR A 123 -5.73 -25.73 5.74
CA TYR A 123 -5.51 -25.09 4.45
C TYR A 123 -4.38 -25.80 3.70
N THR A 124 -4.73 -26.43 2.56
CA THR A 124 -3.77 -27.16 1.72
C THR A 124 -3.85 -26.75 0.26
N ASN A 125 -2.76 -26.91 -0.49
CA ASN A 125 -2.76 -26.80 -1.95
C ASN A 125 -3.50 -27.99 -2.59
N ARG A 126 -3.52 -28.05 -3.94
CA ARG A 126 -4.21 -29.11 -4.70
C ARG A 126 -3.58 -30.49 -4.49
N GLU A 127 -2.31 -30.50 -4.11
CA GLU A 127 -1.48 -31.66 -3.87
C GLU A 127 -1.62 -32.18 -2.42
N GLY A 128 -2.36 -31.46 -1.56
CA GLY A 128 -2.60 -31.82 -0.16
C GLY A 128 -1.50 -31.38 0.81
N GLU A 129 -0.57 -30.54 0.36
CA GLU A 129 0.49 -29.98 1.20
C GLU A 129 0.02 -28.70 1.90
N PRO A 130 0.53 -28.38 3.10
CA PRO A 130 0.17 -27.15 3.81
C PRO A 130 0.34 -25.90 2.94
N LEU A 131 -0.70 -25.08 2.84
CA LEU A 131 -0.69 -23.86 2.03
C LEU A 131 0.04 -22.73 2.78
N PRO A 132 1.14 -22.17 2.25
CA PRO A 132 1.84 -21.07 2.91
C PRO A 132 1.10 -19.75 2.73
N MET A 133 0.82 -19.08 3.84
CA MET A 133 0.48 -17.65 3.84
C MET A 133 1.77 -16.84 4.03
N ILE A 134 2.34 -16.34 2.94
CA ILE A 134 3.53 -15.48 2.99
C ILE A 134 3.17 -14.17 3.70
N VAL A 135 3.90 -13.81 4.75
CA VAL A 135 3.74 -12.53 5.49
C VAL A 135 4.95 -11.60 5.33
N GLN A 136 6.07 -12.11 4.82
CA GLN A 136 7.21 -11.29 4.40
C GLN A 136 7.99 -12.02 3.32
N LYS A 137 8.25 -11.35 2.19
CA LYS A 137 9.07 -11.89 1.10
C LYS A 137 10.55 -11.98 1.50
N SER A 138 11.32 -12.71 0.70
CA SER A 138 12.77 -12.84 0.88
C SER A 138 13.54 -11.53 0.71
N ASP A 139 12.98 -10.55 -0.03
CA ASP A 139 13.53 -9.19 -0.15
C ASP A 139 13.12 -8.25 1.01
N GLY A 140 12.45 -8.78 2.04
CA GLY A 140 11.95 -8.04 3.20
C GLY A 140 10.63 -7.32 2.97
N GLY A 141 10.10 -7.31 1.73
CA GLY A 141 8.84 -6.68 1.40
C GLY A 141 7.64 -7.38 2.03
N PHE A 142 6.68 -6.59 2.52
CA PHE A 142 5.43 -7.08 3.09
C PHE A 142 4.40 -7.41 1.99
N MET A 143 3.39 -8.20 2.36
CA MET A 143 2.32 -8.67 1.48
C MET A 143 0.96 -8.16 1.98
N TYR A 144 -0.08 -8.30 1.16
CA TYR A 144 -1.46 -7.96 1.56
C TYR A 144 -1.90 -8.67 2.83
N SER A 145 -1.52 -9.94 3.00
CA SER A 145 -1.74 -10.72 4.24
C SER A 145 -1.20 -10.01 5.49
N THR A 146 -0.04 -9.37 5.40
CA THR A 146 0.56 -8.64 6.52
C THR A 146 -0.26 -7.39 6.85
N THR A 147 -0.71 -6.67 5.83
CA THR A 147 -1.58 -5.49 5.98
C THR A 147 -2.93 -5.87 6.58
N ASP A 148 -3.54 -6.96 6.12
CA ASP A 148 -4.81 -7.45 6.65
C ASP A 148 -4.68 -7.91 8.11
N LEU A 149 -3.59 -8.61 8.46
CA LEU A 149 -3.30 -8.97 9.85
C LEU A 149 -3.13 -7.73 10.74
N ALA A 150 -2.44 -6.70 10.24
CA ALA A 150 -2.32 -5.42 10.95
C ALA A 150 -3.69 -4.75 11.15
N ALA A 151 -4.53 -4.75 10.11
CA ALA A 151 -5.87 -4.17 10.17
C ALA A 151 -6.80 -4.92 11.13
N VAL A 152 -6.78 -6.27 11.12
CA VAL A 152 -7.53 -7.09 12.08
C VAL A 152 -7.08 -6.79 13.51
N ARG A 153 -5.77 -6.78 13.75
CA ARG A 153 -5.19 -6.53 15.07
C ARG A 153 -5.57 -5.14 15.58
N GLN A 154 -5.47 -4.11 14.74
CA GLN A 154 -5.83 -2.73 15.09
C GLN A 154 -7.32 -2.60 15.41
N ARG A 155 -8.21 -3.19 14.61
CA ARG A 155 -9.66 -3.16 14.87
C ARG A 155 -10.04 -3.93 16.14
N ALA A 156 -9.36 -5.03 16.43
CA ALA A 156 -9.61 -5.82 17.63
C ALA A 156 -9.06 -5.15 18.90
N ALA A 157 -7.83 -4.64 18.85
CA ALA A 157 -7.13 -4.12 20.04
C ALA A 157 -7.45 -2.66 20.32
N ASP A 158 -7.46 -1.80 19.29
CA ASP A 158 -7.57 -0.35 19.46
C ASP A 158 -9.03 0.11 19.40
N GLU A 159 -9.82 -0.49 18.50
CA GLU A 159 -11.25 -0.15 18.36
C GLU A 159 -12.17 -1.04 19.21
N ALA A 160 -11.63 -2.11 19.81
CA ALA A 160 -12.39 -3.09 20.56
C ALA A 160 -13.60 -3.63 19.78
N ALA A 161 -13.46 -3.80 18.47
CA ALA A 161 -14.55 -4.24 17.61
C ALA A 161 -14.99 -5.66 17.96
N GLU A 162 -16.23 -5.83 18.41
CA GLU A 162 -16.81 -7.15 18.69
C GLU A 162 -17.11 -7.94 17.41
N ARG A 163 -17.30 -7.23 16.29
CA ARG A 163 -17.56 -7.81 14.98
C ARG A 163 -17.00 -6.94 13.87
N VAL A 164 -16.23 -7.55 12.98
CA VAL A 164 -15.72 -6.93 11.76
C VAL A 164 -16.34 -7.64 10.55
N LEU A 165 -16.88 -6.88 9.61
CA LEU A 165 -17.46 -7.40 8.37
C LEU A 165 -16.59 -7.00 7.19
N TYR A 166 -16.05 -7.99 6.48
CA TYR A 166 -15.30 -7.79 5.24
C TYR A 166 -16.26 -7.92 4.06
N VAL A 167 -16.55 -6.80 3.39
CA VAL A 167 -17.38 -6.77 2.19
C VAL A 167 -16.45 -6.66 0.98
N THR A 168 -16.01 -7.81 0.49
CA THR A 168 -15.09 -7.96 -0.65
C THR A 168 -15.71 -8.85 -1.72
N ASP A 169 -15.04 -8.98 -2.86
CA ASP A 169 -15.47 -9.95 -3.87
C ASP A 169 -15.21 -11.39 -3.42
N ALA A 170 -15.93 -12.34 -4.02
CA ALA A 170 -15.85 -13.76 -3.66
C ALA A 170 -14.50 -14.42 -4.03
N GLY A 171 -13.69 -13.80 -4.88
CA GLY A 171 -12.36 -14.31 -5.22
C GLY A 171 -11.32 -14.14 -4.11
N GLN A 172 -11.64 -13.38 -3.05
CA GLN A 172 -10.80 -13.19 -1.86
C GLN A 172 -11.28 -14.01 -0.65
N ALA A 173 -12.29 -14.88 -0.83
CA ALA A 173 -12.87 -15.72 0.22
C ALA A 173 -12.15 -17.07 0.40
#